data_AF-A0A9D1F0Z4-F1
#
_entry.id   AF-A0A9D1F0Z4-F1
#
_cell.length_a   1.000
_cell.length_b   1.000
_cell.length_c   1.000
_cell.angle_alpha   90.00
_cell.angle_beta   90.00
_cell.angle_gamma   90.00
#
_symmetry.space_group_name_H-M   'P 1'
#
loop_
_entity.id
_entity.type
_entity.pdbx_description
1 polymer ?
#
loop_
_entity_poly.entity_id
_entity_poly.type
_entity_poly.pdbx_seq_one_letter_code
_entity_poly.pdbx_strand_id
1 'polypeptide(L)'
;MEKFTFYSIYADILKSMTEEEANAFAMAICRFEFEDEKPAAWATDTQAFYWSTITDMLQEVKAVESTGAKTKKYSYKFKHFEFKRSYHNALKLLPSEKHGAFVLGLYDFFVEGKQPKFGDKTIKLYFDACTINAPKKKRSKPKPKDKETADCPADMPEPTQADAMTYEQFKALHPDLEGELFGSGERYIKDTDWADLHSKLAIDTELADQKHIYYLIKKYEQKYPKDKEGNE
;
A
#
# COMPACT_ATOMS: atom_id res chain seq x y z
N MET A 1 -9.23 -19.31 -12.95
CA MET A 1 -9.05 -18.12 -12.09
C MET A 1 -7.97 -17.23 -12.69
N GLU A 2 -8.20 -15.93 -12.88
CA GLU A 2 -7.23 -15.01 -13.55
C GLU A 2 -6.35 -14.22 -12.57
N LYS A 3 -6.79 -14.11 -11.32
CA LYS A 3 -6.06 -13.50 -10.21
C LYS A 3 -6.60 -14.02 -8.88
N PHE A 4 -5.81 -13.94 -7.83
CA PHE A 4 -6.24 -14.17 -6.44
C PHE A 4 -5.71 -13.06 -5.53
N THR A 5 -6.29 -12.90 -4.33
CA THR A 5 -5.77 -11.94 -3.35
C THR A 5 -4.61 -12.53 -2.56
N PHE A 6 -3.44 -11.92 -2.68
CA PHE A 6 -2.25 -12.30 -1.91
C PHE A 6 -2.12 -11.44 -0.66
N TYR A 7 -2.26 -12.05 0.52
CA TYR A 7 -2.24 -11.37 1.82
C TYR A 7 -0.84 -11.32 2.43
N SER A 8 -0.61 -10.34 3.30
CA SER A 8 0.66 -10.13 4.00
C SER A 8 1.11 -11.33 4.81
N ILE A 9 0.17 -12.08 5.39
CA ILE A 9 0.49 -13.29 6.15
C ILE A 9 1.25 -14.32 5.29
N TYR A 10 0.96 -14.41 3.99
CA TYR A 10 1.71 -15.29 3.09
C TYR A 10 3.15 -14.80 2.92
N ALA A 11 3.35 -13.49 2.78
CA ALA A 11 4.69 -12.90 2.72
C ALA A 11 5.45 -13.09 4.04
N ASP A 12 4.78 -12.94 5.18
CA ASP A 12 5.41 -13.09 6.50
C ASP A 12 5.87 -14.54 6.73
N ILE A 13 5.06 -15.53 6.30
CA ILE A 13 5.45 -16.95 6.31
C ILE A 13 6.64 -17.20 5.39
N LEU A 14 6.64 -16.66 4.16
CA LEU A 14 7.77 -16.82 3.24
C LEU A 14 9.06 -16.21 3.80
N LYS A 15 8.96 -15.12 4.56
CA LYS A 15 10.11 -14.45 5.20
C LYS A 15 10.65 -15.19 6.43
N SER A 16 9.84 -16.03 7.08
CA SER A 16 10.26 -16.80 8.26
C SER A 16 10.90 -18.16 7.91
N MET A 17 10.88 -18.53 6.62
CA MET A 17 11.43 -19.78 6.09
C MET A 17 12.85 -19.61 5.54
N THR A 18 13.56 -20.73 5.36
CA THR A 18 14.78 -20.75 4.53
C THR A 18 14.46 -20.44 3.07
N GLU A 19 15.46 -20.03 2.27
CA GLU A 19 15.24 -19.70 0.86
C GLU A 19 14.63 -20.88 0.09
N GLU A 20 15.15 -22.09 0.28
CA GLU A 20 14.67 -23.33 -0.36
C GLU A 20 13.21 -23.63 0.01
N GLU A 21 12.87 -23.51 1.29
CA GLU A 21 11.50 -23.70 1.77
C GLU A 21 10.55 -22.65 1.20
N ALA A 22 10.95 -21.37 1.23
CA ALA A 22 10.15 -20.26 0.73
C ALA A 22 9.92 -20.37 -0.78
N ASN A 23 10.92 -20.84 -1.53
CA ASN A 23 10.80 -21.09 -2.96
C ASN A 23 9.73 -22.14 -3.28
N ALA A 24 9.81 -23.31 -2.63
CA ALA A 24 8.81 -24.36 -2.81
C ALA A 24 7.43 -23.92 -2.32
N PHE A 25 7.35 -23.21 -1.19
CA PHE A 25 6.10 -22.76 -0.60
C PHE A 25 5.40 -21.69 -1.45
N ALA A 26 6.15 -20.74 -2.00
CA ALA A 26 5.61 -19.71 -2.90
C ALA A 26 5.00 -20.32 -4.16
N MET A 27 5.67 -21.32 -4.75
CA MET A 27 5.15 -22.06 -5.90
C MET A 27 3.90 -22.86 -5.53
N ALA A 28 3.88 -23.51 -4.37
CA ALA A 28 2.73 -24.28 -3.89
C ALA A 28 1.47 -23.43 -3.72
N ILE A 29 1.57 -22.22 -3.15
CA ILE A 29 0.44 -21.29 -3.07
C ILE A 29 -0.09 -20.99 -4.48
N CYS A 30 0.80 -20.70 -5.43
CA CYS A 30 0.39 -20.36 -6.80
C CYS A 30 -0.28 -21.54 -7.52
N ARG A 31 0.26 -22.75 -7.38
CA ARG A 31 -0.33 -23.97 -7.93
C ARG A 31 -1.70 -24.27 -7.32
N PHE A 32 -1.82 -24.11 -6.02
CA PHE A 32 -3.11 -24.28 -5.35
C PHE A 32 -4.16 -23.31 -5.88
N GLU A 33 -3.82 -22.02 -5.99
CA GLU A 33 -4.76 -20.99 -6.44
C GLU A 33 -5.10 -21.08 -7.93
N PHE A 34 -4.12 -21.33 -8.81
CA PHE A 34 -4.33 -21.30 -10.26
C PHE A 34 -4.61 -22.67 -10.90
N GLU A 35 -4.18 -23.76 -10.27
CA GLU A 35 -4.19 -25.11 -10.86
C GLU A 35 -4.93 -26.14 -10.01
N ASP A 36 -5.45 -25.72 -8.84
CA ASP A 36 -6.14 -26.61 -7.90
C ASP A 36 -5.25 -27.76 -7.38
N GLU A 37 -3.93 -27.61 -7.50
CA GLU A 37 -2.94 -28.60 -7.08
C GLU A 37 -2.49 -28.33 -5.64
N LYS A 38 -2.64 -29.35 -4.79
CA LYS A 38 -2.10 -29.36 -3.43
C LYS A 38 -0.74 -30.06 -3.41
N PRO A 39 0.22 -29.61 -2.59
CA PRO A 39 1.46 -30.34 -2.35
C PRO A 39 1.17 -31.75 -1.83
N ALA A 40 1.78 -32.76 -2.44
CA ALA A 40 1.63 -34.15 -1.99
C ALA A 40 2.30 -34.39 -0.63
N ALA A 41 3.45 -33.75 -0.41
CA ALA A 41 4.19 -33.77 0.84
C ALA A 41 5.05 -32.50 0.94
N TRP A 42 5.43 -32.17 2.18
CA TRP A 42 6.35 -31.08 2.48
C TRP A 42 7.72 -31.64 2.85
N ALA A 43 8.78 -30.88 2.54
CA ALA A 43 10.15 -31.29 2.85
C ALA A 43 10.46 -31.13 4.34
N THR A 44 9.81 -30.17 5.01
CA THR A 44 10.02 -29.87 6.42
C THR A 44 8.71 -29.75 7.19
N ASP A 45 8.77 -30.04 8.49
CA ASP A 45 7.64 -29.87 9.40
C ASP A 45 7.19 -28.40 9.48
N THR A 46 8.11 -27.46 9.33
CA THR A 46 7.83 -26.02 9.26
C THR A 46 6.89 -25.70 8.10
N GLN A 47 7.20 -26.19 6.90
CA GLN A 47 6.33 -26.01 5.74
C GLN A 47 4.98 -26.69 5.94
N ALA A 48 4.96 -27.91 6.48
CA ALA A 48 3.73 -28.64 6.76
C ALA A 48 2.81 -27.89 7.75
N PHE A 49 3.40 -27.34 8.82
CA PHE A 49 2.70 -26.54 9.83
C PHE A 49 2.11 -25.25 9.24
N TYR A 50 2.89 -24.48 8.50
CA TYR A 50 2.37 -23.25 7.91
C TYR A 50 1.32 -23.53 6.85
N TRP A 51 1.50 -24.57 6.04
CA TRP A 51 0.50 -24.97 5.06
C TRP A 51 -0.82 -25.35 5.71
N SER A 52 -0.81 -26.20 6.74
CA SER A 52 -2.03 -26.58 7.45
C SER A 52 -2.72 -25.37 8.11
N THR A 53 -1.93 -24.39 8.57
CA THR A 53 -2.45 -23.15 9.16
C THR A 53 -3.17 -22.27 8.14
N ILE A 54 -2.67 -22.15 6.91
CA ILE A 54 -3.25 -21.24 5.90
C ILE A 54 -4.19 -21.92 4.91
N THR A 55 -4.23 -23.26 4.85
CA THR A 55 -5.04 -24.00 3.85
C THR A 55 -6.52 -23.65 3.95
N ASP A 56 -7.09 -23.59 5.15
CA ASP A 56 -8.50 -23.23 5.34
C ASP A 56 -8.79 -21.80 4.84
N MET A 57 -7.86 -20.88 5.10
CA MET A 57 -7.96 -19.51 4.60
C MET A 57 -7.87 -19.46 3.07
N LEU A 58 -6.92 -20.17 2.46
CA LEU A 58 -6.78 -20.24 1.00
C LEU A 58 -8.06 -20.82 0.37
N GLN A 59 -8.61 -21.89 0.93
CA GLN A 59 -9.86 -22.50 0.44
C GLN A 59 -11.06 -21.54 0.56
N GLU A 60 -11.23 -20.86 1.69
CA GLU A 60 -12.31 -19.88 1.89
C GLU A 60 -12.18 -18.71 0.92
N VAL A 61 -10.97 -18.15 0.78
CA VAL A 61 -10.70 -17.04 -0.14
C VAL A 61 -10.96 -17.45 -1.57
N LYS A 62 -10.39 -18.56 -2.00
CA LYS A 62 -10.55 -19.07 -3.37
C LYS A 62 -12.02 -19.33 -3.73
N ALA A 63 -12.79 -19.92 -2.82
CA ALA A 63 -14.21 -20.16 -3.03
C ALA A 63 -15.00 -18.86 -3.26
N VAL A 64 -14.74 -17.83 -2.44
CA VAL A 64 -15.37 -16.52 -2.59
C VAL A 64 -14.93 -15.83 -3.88
N GLU A 65 -13.63 -15.81 -4.18
CA GLU A 65 -13.08 -15.14 -5.35
C GLU A 65 -13.48 -15.79 -6.67
N SER A 66 -13.72 -17.11 -6.66
CA SER A 66 -14.26 -17.84 -7.81
C SER A 66 -15.67 -17.40 -8.20
N THR A 67 -16.43 -16.80 -7.28
CA THR A 67 -17.75 -16.19 -7.58
C THR A 67 -17.64 -14.76 -8.12
N GLY A 68 -16.43 -14.19 -8.20
CA GLY A 68 -16.19 -12.79 -8.53
C GLY A 68 -16.32 -11.82 -7.35
N ALA A 69 -16.66 -12.32 -6.16
CA ALA A 69 -16.69 -11.53 -4.93
C ALA A 69 -15.30 -11.38 -4.30
N LYS A 70 -15.17 -10.51 -3.29
CA LYS A 70 -13.93 -10.33 -2.51
C LYS A 70 -14.19 -10.62 -1.04
N THR A 71 -13.24 -11.28 -0.36
CA THR A 71 -13.39 -11.51 1.08
C THR A 71 -13.15 -10.21 1.86
N LYS A 72 -14.12 -9.81 2.69
CA LYS A 72 -13.95 -8.65 3.58
C LYS A 72 -13.19 -9.04 4.86
N LYS A 73 -13.46 -10.24 5.40
CA LYS A 73 -12.89 -10.78 6.64
C LYS A 73 -11.36 -10.68 6.71
N TYR A 74 -10.67 -11.10 5.64
CA TYR A 74 -9.21 -11.11 5.60
C TYR A 74 -8.63 -9.79 5.10
N SER A 75 -9.29 -9.14 4.14
CA SER A 75 -8.87 -7.83 3.60
C SER A 75 -8.81 -6.73 4.65
N TYR A 76 -9.64 -6.80 5.71
CA TYR A 76 -9.55 -5.87 6.85
C TYR A 76 -8.39 -6.17 7.80
N LYS A 77 -7.96 -7.43 7.89
CA LYS A 77 -6.93 -7.86 8.84
C LYS A 77 -5.52 -7.75 8.26
N PHE A 78 -5.39 -7.99 6.96
CA PHE A 78 -4.10 -8.13 6.30
C PHE A 78 -4.00 -7.19 5.11
N LYS A 79 -2.83 -6.55 4.98
CA LYS A 79 -2.47 -5.87 3.74
C LYS A 79 -2.45 -6.90 2.61
N HIS A 80 -2.79 -6.50 1.40
CA HIS A 80 -2.89 -7.43 0.29
C HIS A 80 -2.72 -6.73 -1.06
N PHE A 81 -2.50 -7.53 -2.09
CA PHE A 81 -2.55 -7.09 -3.48
C PHE A 81 -3.17 -8.17 -4.38
N GLU A 82 -3.57 -7.78 -5.58
CA GLU A 82 -4.09 -8.72 -6.58
C GLU A 82 -2.92 -9.44 -7.27
N PHE A 83 -2.77 -10.73 -6.99
CA PHE A 83 -1.77 -11.59 -7.63
C PHE A 83 -2.33 -12.14 -8.93
N LYS A 84 -1.75 -11.72 -10.06
CA LYS A 84 -2.24 -12.04 -11.39
C LYS A 84 -1.67 -13.36 -11.90
N ARG A 85 -2.42 -14.04 -12.78
CA ARG A 85 -1.96 -15.24 -13.47
C ARG A 85 -0.67 -15.04 -14.26
N SER A 86 -0.43 -13.85 -14.79
CA SER A 86 0.84 -13.50 -15.45
C SER A 86 2.05 -13.64 -14.51
N TYR A 87 1.89 -13.40 -13.21
CA TYR A 87 2.96 -13.54 -12.22
C TYR A 87 3.28 -15.01 -11.97
N HIS A 88 2.25 -15.86 -11.94
CA HIS A 88 2.44 -17.31 -11.89
C HIS A 88 3.09 -17.86 -13.16
N ASN A 89 2.71 -17.35 -14.34
CA ASN A 89 3.38 -17.74 -15.58
C ASN A 89 4.87 -17.36 -15.57
N ALA A 90 5.23 -16.21 -14.98
CA ALA A 90 6.63 -15.84 -14.79
C ALA A 90 7.36 -16.79 -13.83
N LEU A 91 6.72 -17.21 -12.72
CA LEU A 91 7.27 -18.23 -11.80
C LEU A 91 7.62 -19.55 -12.51
N LYS A 92 6.76 -20.02 -13.42
CA LYS A 92 7.04 -21.25 -14.21
C LYS A 92 8.26 -21.14 -15.12
N LEU A 93 8.62 -19.93 -15.53
CA LEU A 93 9.78 -19.66 -16.38
C LEU A 93 11.05 -19.35 -15.57
N LEU A 94 10.90 -19.05 -14.28
CA LEU A 94 12.00 -18.79 -13.38
C LEU A 94 12.56 -20.10 -12.80
N PRO A 95 13.89 -20.17 -12.55
CA PRO A 95 14.47 -21.26 -11.78
C PRO A 95 13.80 -21.38 -10.41
N SER A 96 13.66 -22.61 -9.91
CA SER A 96 13.01 -22.91 -8.63
C SER A 96 13.58 -22.13 -7.47
N GLU A 97 14.89 -21.88 -7.49
CA GLU A 97 15.64 -21.21 -6.43
C GLU A 97 15.29 -19.71 -6.30
N LYS A 98 14.49 -19.18 -7.23
CA LYS A 98 14.14 -17.76 -7.31
C LYS A 98 12.68 -17.46 -7.01
N HIS A 99 11.85 -18.47 -6.79
CA HIS A 99 10.40 -18.32 -6.67
C HIS A 99 10.00 -17.45 -5.48
N GLY A 100 10.56 -17.70 -4.30
CA GLY A 100 10.30 -16.95 -3.07
C GLY A 100 10.75 -15.51 -3.19
N ALA A 101 11.98 -15.26 -3.67
CA ALA A 101 12.50 -13.91 -3.87
C ALA A 101 11.65 -13.11 -4.86
N PHE A 102 11.17 -13.73 -5.95
CA PHE A 102 10.30 -13.09 -6.93
C PHE A 102 8.94 -12.69 -6.31
N VAL A 103 8.28 -13.61 -5.61
CA VAL A 103 6.98 -13.36 -4.98
C VAL A 103 7.08 -12.29 -3.88
N LEU A 104 8.12 -12.37 -3.04
CA LEU A 104 8.38 -11.34 -2.02
C LEU A 104 8.68 -9.98 -2.66
N GLY A 105 9.39 -9.94 -3.78
CA GLY A 105 9.61 -8.71 -4.53
C GLY A 105 8.33 -8.09 -5.08
N LEU A 106 7.38 -8.90 -5.58
CA LEU A 106 6.05 -8.41 -5.98
C LEU A 106 5.30 -7.85 -4.77
N TYR A 107 5.31 -8.56 -3.64
CA TYR A 107 4.69 -8.08 -2.41
C TYR A 107 5.27 -6.74 -1.95
N ASP A 108 6.61 -6.64 -1.87
CA ASP A 108 7.28 -5.42 -1.47
C ASP A 108 6.97 -4.24 -2.42
N PHE A 109 6.83 -4.50 -3.72
CA PHE A 109 6.47 -3.48 -4.69
C PHE A 109 5.01 -3.01 -4.57
N PHE A 110 4.06 -3.94 -4.55
CA PHE A 110 2.63 -3.60 -4.57
C PHE A 110 2.11 -3.14 -3.20
N VAL A 111 2.57 -3.77 -2.13
CA VAL A 111 2.09 -3.51 -0.77
C VAL A 111 2.97 -2.50 -0.06
N GLU A 112 4.28 -2.75 0.02
CA GLU A 112 5.21 -1.90 0.78
C GLU A 112 5.69 -0.67 0.00
N GLY A 113 5.44 -0.60 -1.32
CA GLY A 113 5.91 0.50 -2.18
C GLY A 113 7.43 0.55 -2.33
N LYS A 114 8.12 -0.55 -2.01
CA LYS A 114 9.58 -0.68 -2.08
C LYS A 114 9.95 -1.26 -3.44
N GLN A 115 10.95 -0.67 -4.10
CA GLN A 115 11.48 -1.25 -5.32
C GLN A 115 12.44 -2.38 -4.96
N PRO A 116 12.12 -3.64 -5.27
CA PRO A 116 12.97 -4.77 -4.94
C PRO A 116 14.30 -4.68 -5.69
N LYS A 117 15.38 -5.06 -5.02
CA LYS A 117 16.72 -5.13 -5.60
C LYS A 117 17.06 -6.59 -5.89
N PHE A 118 16.94 -6.99 -7.14
CA PHE A 118 17.37 -8.31 -7.57
C PHE A 118 18.82 -8.24 -8.07
N GLY A 119 19.71 -9.05 -7.48
CA GLY A 119 21.05 -9.26 -8.04
C GLY A 119 21.02 -10.06 -9.34
N ASP A 120 19.98 -10.87 -9.53
CA ASP A 120 19.78 -11.72 -10.69
C ASP A 120 19.02 -10.98 -11.81
N LYS A 121 19.61 -10.94 -13.00
CA LYS A 121 19.04 -10.28 -14.18
C LYS A 121 17.77 -10.94 -14.69
N THR A 122 17.64 -12.26 -14.52
CA THR A 122 16.47 -13.03 -14.96
C THR A 122 15.26 -12.67 -14.13
N ILE A 123 15.39 -12.68 -12.79
CA ILE A 123 14.30 -12.27 -11.89
C ILE A 123 13.87 -10.85 -12.19
N LYS A 124 14.84 -9.94 -12.37
CA LYS A 124 14.57 -8.54 -12.70
C LYS A 124 13.78 -8.41 -14.01
N LEU A 125 14.16 -9.13 -15.06
CA LEU A 125 13.48 -9.07 -16.36
C LEU A 125 12.00 -9.48 -16.24
N TYR A 126 11.73 -10.62 -15.61
CA TYR A 126 10.35 -11.08 -15.42
C TYR A 126 9.56 -10.15 -14.50
N PHE A 127 10.20 -9.59 -13.48
CA PHE A 127 9.57 -8.63 -12.58
C PHE A 127 9.18 -7.34 -13.32
N ASP A 128 10.10 -6.78 -14.12
CA ASP A 128 9.86 -5.58 -14.91
C ASP A 128 8.72 -5.82 -15.93
N ALA A 129 8.68 -7.00 -16.57
CA ALA A 129 7.59 -7.38 -17.47
C ALA A 129 6.23 -7.48 -16.74
N CYS A 130 6.22 -8.01 -15.52
CA CYS A 130 5.02 -8.13 -14.70
C CYS A 130 4.51 -6.78 -14.16
N THR A 131 5.40 -5.80 -14.01
CA THR A 131 5.11 -4.50 -13.39
C THR A 131 5.06 -3.33 -14.36
N ILE A 132 5.23 -3.56 -15.67
CA ILE A 132 5.26 -2.51 -16.70
C ILE A 132 4.03 -1.60 -16.70
N ASN A 133 2.84 -2.17 -16.44
CA ASN A 133 1.56 -1.46 -16.39
C ASN A 133 1.10 -1.15 -14.96
N ALA A 134 1.93 -1.43 -13.95
CA ALA A 134 1.60 -1.10 -12.59
C ALA A 134 1.69 0.43 -12.40
N PRO A 135 0.75 1.04 -11.66
CA PRO A 135 0.87 2.45 -11.33
C PRO A 135 2.17 2.66 -10.55
N LYS A 136 3.08 3.46 -11.11
CA LYS A 136 4.31 3.85 -10.39
C LYS A 136 3.87 4.64 -9.17
N LYS A 137 3.87 4.00 -7.99
CA LYS A 137 3.75 4.73 -6.72
C LYS A 137 4.85 5.79 -6.75
N LYS A 138 4.48 7.08 -6.77
CA LYS A 138 5.44 8.18 -6.66
C LYS A 138 6.28 7.87 -5.43
N ARG A 139 7.59 7.68 -5.61
CA ARG A 139 8.52 7.67 -4.49
C ARG A 139 8.28 8.98 -3.75
N SER A 140 7.62 8.93 -2.60
CA SER A 140 7.74 10.00 -1.62
C SER A 140 9.24 10.12 -1.40
N LYS A 141 9.81 11.27 -1.79
CA LYS A 141 11.22 11.54 -1.52
C LYS A 141 11.43 11.27 -0.02
N PRO A 142 12.42 10.46 0.38
CA PRO A 142 12.71 10.31 1.78
C PRO A 142 12.96 11.72 2.33
N LYS A 143 12.17 12.12 3.35
CA LYS A 143 12.52 13.30 4.14
C LYS A 143 13.98 13.10 4.58
N PRO A 144 14.90 14.03 4.26
CA PRO A 144 16.27 13.91 4.70
C PRO A 144 16.24 13.83 6.22
N LYS A 145 16.85 12.78 6.78
CA LYS A 145 17.19 12.77 8.21
C LYS A 145 18.17 13.93 8.40
N ASP A 146 17.79 14.90 9.22
CA ASP A 146 18.68 15.96 9.69
C ASP A 146 19.96 15.31 10.22
N LYS A 147 21.04 15.48 9.44
CA LYS A 147 22.41 15.37 9.94
C LYS A 147 22.87 16.80 10.17
N GLU A 148 22.88 17.16 11.43
CA GLU A 148 23.60 18.30 11.99
C GLU A 148 25.08 18.21 11.58
N THR A 149 25.56 19.10 10.70
CA THR A 149 26.78 19.93 10.89
C THR A 149 27.19 20.71 9.63
N ALA A 150 27.43 22.01 9.87
CA ALA A 150 28.45 22.90 9.30
C ALA A 150 28.30 23.52 7.88
N ASP A 151 28.02 24.83 7.94
CA ASP A 151 28.56 25.97 7.17
C ASP A 151 28.22 26.24 5.67
N CYS A 152 27.87 27.52 5.46
CA CYS A 152 27.26 28.29 4.35
C CYS A 152 28.13 28.53 3.08
N PRO A 153 27.73 29.35 2.05
CA PRO A 153 26.40 29.77 1.52
C PRO A 153 26.27 29.75 -0.04
N ALA A 154 25.10 30.22 -0.53
CA ALA A 154 24.73 30.65 -1.90
C ALA A 154 24.25 29.52 -2.85
N ASP A 155 23.12 29.62 -3.55
CA ASP A 155 22.41 30.77 -4.10
C ASP A 155 20.93 30.39 -4.31
N MET A 156 20.01 31.31 -4.03
CA MET A 156 18.58 31.14 -4.37
C MET A 156 18.36 31.43 -5.85
N PRO A 157 17.25 30.94 -6.43
CA PRO A 157 16.18 31.91 -6.65
C PRO A 157 14.80 31.35 -6.29
N GLU A 158 14.16 32.00 -5.33
CA GLU A 158 12.72 32.33 -5.36
C GLU A 158 12.57 33.74 -5.97
N PRO A 159 11.40 34.21 -6.46
CA PRO A 159 10.05 34.00 -5.88
C PRO A 159 8.98 33.71 -6.97
N THR A 160 7.67 33.48 -6.77
CA THR A 160 6.66 34.02 -5.85
C THR A 160 5.32 33.30 -6.14
N GLN A 161 4.55 32.89 -5.12
CA GLN A 161 3.11 33.19 -5.00
C GLN A 161 2.54 32.67 -3.66
N ALA A 162 2.39 33.61 -2.72
CA ALA A 162 1.40 33.75 -1.65
C ALA A 162 0.93 32.51 -0.86
N ASP A 163 1.44 32.38 0.37
CA ASP A 163 0.74 32.10 1.65
C ASP A 163 -0.58 31.29 1.64
N ALA A 164 -0.63 30.17 0.94
CA ALA A 164 -1.66 29.16 1.18
C ALA A 164 -1.08 28.06 2.08
N MET A 165 -1.50 28.02 3.35
CA MET A 165 -1.22 26.88 4.21
C MET A 165 -1.69 25.61 3.47
N THR A 166 -0.81 24.63 3.33
CA THR A 166 -1.14 23.38 2.64
C THR A 166 -1.73 22.36 3.61
N TYR A 167 -2.51 21.41 3.11
CA TYR A 167 -3.05 20.28 3.90
C TYR A 167 -1.98 19.60 4.78
N GLU A 168 -0.78 19.40 4.23
CA GLU A 168 0.33 18.77 4.94
C GLU A 168 0.85 19.64 6.09
N GLN A 169 0.92 20.96 5.90
CA GLN A 169 1.29 21.92 6.96
C GLN A 169 0.22 21.98 8.04
N PHE A 170 -1.07 21.99 7.67
CA PHE A 170 -2.18 21.96 8.62
C PHE A 170 -2.15 20.69 9.48
N LYS A 171 -1.93 19.52 8.86
CA LYS A 171 -1.84 18.24 9.58
C LYS A 171 -0.62 18.17 10.49
N ALA A 172 0.49 18.81 10.12
CA ALA A 172 1.67 18.89 10.97
C ALA A 172 1.45 19.74 12.23
N LEU A 173 0.59 20.76 12.15
CA LEU A 173 0.25 21.64 13.27
C LEU A 173 -0.80 21.02 14.21
N HIS A 174 -1.58 20.05 13.73
CA HIS A 174 -2.65 19.38 14.48
C HIS A 174 -2.46 17.86 14.49
N PRO A 175 -1.43 17.34 15.19
CA PRO A 175 -1.16 15.90 15.28
C PRO A 175 -2.27 15.11 16.00
N ASP A 176 -3.12 15.81 16.76
CA ASP A 176 -4.26 15.25 17.50
C ASP A 176 -5.45 14.90 16.58
N LEU A 177 -5.42 15.33 15.32
CA LEU A 177 -6.45 14.99 14.32
C LEU A 177 -6.16 13.62 13.69
N GLU A 178 -7.05 12.68 13.97
CA GLU A 178 -7.05 11.33 13.40
C GLU A 178 -7.66 11.29 11.99
N GLY A 179 -7.21 10.33 11.20
CA GLY A 179 -7.74 10.06 9.87
C GLY A 179 -7.00 10.79 8.75
N GLU A 180 -7.24 10.32 7.53
CA GLU A 180 -6.62 10.84 6.31
C GLU A 180 -7.70 11.01 5.25
N LEU A 181 -7.54 12.03 4.42
CA LEU A 181 -8.45 12.29 3.32
C LEU A 181 -8.12 11.33 2.17
N PHE A 182 -8.93 10.29 2.02
CA PHE A 182 -8.85 9.33 0.92
C PHE A 182 -10.16 9.28 0.14
N GLY A 183 -10.09 8.93 -1.15
CA GLY A 183 -11.28 8.75 -2.00
C GLY A 183 -12.06 10.05 -2.19
N SER A 184 -13.33 10.09 -1.77
CA SER A 184 -14.16 11.31 -1.86
C SER A 184 -13.64 12.47 -1.02
N GLY A 185 -12.73 12.23 -0.06
CA GLY A 185 -12.10 13.25 0.76
C GLY A 185 -10.95 14.01 0.06
N GLU A 186 -10.37 13.46 -1.01
CA GLU A 186 -9.24 14.10 -1.72
C GLU A 186 -9.62 15.44 -2.37
N ARG A 187 -10.89 15.62 -2.72
CA ARG A 187 -11.41 16.91 -3.22
C ARG A 187 -11.14 18.05 -2.24
N TYR A 188 -11.28 17.78 -0.94
CA TYR A 188 -11.09 18.77 0.12
C TYR A 188 -9.64 19.24 0.27
N ILE A 189 -8.67 18.47 -0.23
CA ILE A 189 -7.26 18.88 -0.23
C ILE A 189 -7.05 20.15 -1.07
N LYS A 190 -7.78 20.25 -2.19
CA LYS A 190 -7.70 21.39 -3.12
C LYS A 190 -8.80 22.42 -2.87
N ASP A 191 -9.95 21.96 -2.38
CA ASP A 191 -11.14 22.79 -2.25
C ASP A 191 -11.24 23.47 -0.87
N THR A 192 -10.38 23.17 0.11
CA THR A 192 -10.44 23.79 1.44
C THR A 192 -9.36 24.85 1.59
N ASP A 193 -9.73 26.03 2.11
CA ASP A 193 -8.75 27.01 2.57
C ASP A 193 -8.26 26.59 3.97
N TRP A 194 -7.07 25.99 4.02
CA TRP A 194 -6.49 25.46 5.26
C TRP A 194 -6.01 26.56 6.20
N ALA A 195 -5.70 27.76 5.69
CA ALA A 195 -5.27 28.88 6.51
C ALA A 195 -6.46 29.47 7.27
N ASP A 196 -7.62 29.60 6.61
CA ASP A 196 -8.86 29.98 7.28
C ASP A 196 -9.33 28.90 8.24
N LEU A 197 -9.34 27.61 7.84
CA LEU A 197 -9.69 26.50 8.73
C LEU A 197 -8.82 26.50 10.01
N HIS A 198 -7.51 26.73 9.88
CA HIS A 198 -6.60 26.82 11.03
C HIS A 198 -6.96 27.98 11.97
N SER A 199 -7.24 29.14 11.40
CA SER A 199 -7.62 30.33 12.15
C SER A 199 -8.96 30.11 12.86
N LYS A 200 -9.93 29.44 12.22
CA LYS A 200 -11.23 29.13 12.81
C LYS A 200 -11.16 28.03 13.86
N LEU A 201 -10.24 27.06 13.73
CA LEU A 201 -10.04 26.02 14.73
C LEU A 201 -9.57 26.58 16.08
N ALA A 202 -8.80 27.67 16.06
CA ALA A 202 -8.36 28.37 17.27
C ALA A 202 -9.48 29.15 17.98
N ILE A 203 -10.58 29.44 17.27
CA ILE A 203 -11.67 30.32 17.75
C ILE A 203 -12.96 29.52 18.04
N ASP A 204 -13.28 28.52 17.21
CA ASP A 204 -14.52 27.73 17.28
C ASP A 204 -14.27 26.41 18.03
N THR A 205 -14.69 26.38 19.29
CA THR A 205 -14.59 25.20 20.17
C THR A 205 -15.34 23.98 19.63
N GLU A 206 -16.37 24.16 18.79
CA GLU A 206 -17.09 23.03 18.19
C GLU A 206 -16.35 22.40 17.01
N LEU A 207 -15.45 23.15 16.35
CA LEU A 207 -14.50 22.62 15.38
C LEU A 207 -13.33 21.94 16.10
N ALA A 208 -12.82 22.55 17.18
CA ALA A 208 -11.73 21.98 17.99
C ALA A 208 -12.09 20.64 18.66
N ASP A 209 -13.37 20.40 18.95
CA ASP A 209 -13.86 19.13 19.51
C ASP A 209 -13.82 17.96 18.48
N GLN A 210 -13.66 18.25 17.19
CA GLN A 210 -13.60 17.22 16.16
C GLN A 210 -12.23 16.57 16.09
N LYS A 211 -12.16 15.29 16.48
CA LYS A 211 -10.92 14.50 16.45
C LYS A 211 -10.57 13.91 15.09
N HIS A 212 -11.46 13.98 14.09
CA HIS A 212 -11.24 13.35 12.80
C HIS A 212 -11.35 14.33 11.63
N ILE A 213 -10.30 14.39 10.80
CA ILE A 213 -10.09 15.45 9.80
C ILE A 213 -11.22 15.57 8.77
N TYR A 214 -11.80 14.44 8.35
CA TYR A 214 -12.94 14.43 7.42
C TYR A 214 -14.19 15.09 8.01
N TYR A 215 -14.49 14.84 9.29
CA TYR A 215 -15.66 15.42 9.95
C TYR A 215 -15.43 16.89 10.31
N LEU A 216 -14.19 17.25 10.65
CA LEU A 216 -13.79 18.64 10.85
C LEU A 216 -14.09 19.49 9.61
N ILE A 217 -13.62 19.06 8.43
CA ILE A 217 -13.82 19.79 7.17
C ILE A 217 -15.29 19.86 6.80
N LYS A 218 -16.02 18.75 6.95
CA LYS A 218 -17.46 18.71 6.65
C LYS A 218 -18.25 19.68 7.54
N LYS A 219 -17.87 19.79 8.81
CA LYS A 219 -18.49 20.73 9.77
C LYS A 219 -18.08 22.18 9.48
N TYR A 220 -16.83 22.40 9.07
CA TYR A 220 -16.36 23.69 8.61
C TYR A 220 -17.12 24.17 7.36
N GLU A 221 -17.28 23.33 6.33
CA GLU A 221 -18.10 23.68 5.15
C GLU A 221 -19.57 23.93 5.47
N GLN A 222 -20.12 23.26 6.49
CA GLN A 222 -21.49 23.48 6.95
C GLN A 222 -21.67 24.82 7.68
N LYS A 223 -20.66 25.25 8.45
CA LYS A 223 -20.71 26.52 9.21
C LYS A 223 -20.26 27.72 8.41
N TYR A 224 -19.31 27.52 7.51
CA TYR A 224 -18.71 28.54 6.66
C TYR A 224 -18.84 28.08 5.20
N PRO A 225 -20.07 28.07 4.65
CA PRO A 225 -20.26 27.79 3.24
C PRO A 225 -19.50 28.83 2.42
N LYS A 226 -18.77 28.38 1.41
CA LYS A 226 -18.15 29.29 0.44
C LYS A 226 -19.26 30.08 -0.25
N ASP A 227 -19.35 31.37 0.01
CA ASP A 227 -20.20 32.25 -0.77
C ASP A 227 -19.77 32.14 -2.25
N LYS A 228 -20.65 31.59 -3.07
CA LYS A 228 -20.53 31.67 -4.53
C LYS A 228 -20.83 33.12 -4.92
N GLU A 229 -19.83 33.99 -4.82
CA GLU A 229 -19.87 35.25 -5.55
C GLU A 229 -19.57 34.98 -7.03
N GLY A 230 -20.61 35.17 -7.85
CA GLY A 230 -20.52 35.76 -9.19
C GLY A 230 -20.03 34.87 -10.34
N ASN A 231 -20.96 34.39 -11.16
CA ASN A 231 -20.92 34.86 -12.55
C ASN A 231 -22.34 34.88 -13.13
N GLU A 232 -22.85 36.10 -13.22
CA GLU A 232 -23.90 36.53 -14.16
C GLU A 232 -23.33 36.54 -15.59
#